data_AF-A0A1S4D677-F1
#
_entry.id   AF-A0A1S4D677-F1
#
_cell.length_a   1.000
_cell.length_b   1.000
_cell.length_c   1.000
_cell.angle_alpha   90.00
_cell.angle_beta   90.00
_cell.angle_gamma   90.00
#
_symmetry.space_group_name_H-M   'P 1'
#
loop_
_entity.id
_entity.type
_entity.pdbx_description
1 polymer ?
#
loop_
_entity_poly.entity_id
_entity_poly.type
_entity_poly.pdbx_seq_one_letter_code
_entity_poly.pdbx_strand_id
1 'polypeptide(L)'
;MGESSPDEMSLYSKYEKEEAELKGPIENFAQYEEYVQEYREKYDSYCSINKTLESYRNEFMTLGKELEVSRGRDKQRFYDMLGQLKDSYRKCGPRHKRLKKIFIVLHEELKHLKQMIKDFAVSYARDR
;
A
#
# COMPACT_ATOMS: atom_id res chain seq x y z
N MET A 1 18.89 -5.71 -2.17
CA MET A 1 18.51 -4.32 -2.50
C MET A 1 18.04 -4.29 -3.94
N GLY A 2 16.73 -4.17 -4.16
CA GLY A 2 16.22 -3.64 -5.42
C GLY A 2 16.08 -2.14 -5.23
N GLU A 3 16.94 -1.35 -5.86
CA GLU A 3 16.61 0.06 -6.07
C GLU A 3 15.38 0.06 -6.99
N SER A 4 14.20 0.34 -6.45
CA SER A 4 13.11 0.72 -7.33
C SER A 4 13.50 2.02 -8.01
N SER A 5 13.37 2.03 -9.34
CA SER A 5 13.56 3.24 -10.13
C SER A 5 12.74 4.40 -9.54
N PRO A 6 13.27 5.64 -9.58
CA PRO A 6 12.48 6.87 -9.39
C PRO A 6 11.15 6.86 -10.16
N ASP A 7 11.10 6.15 -11.30
CA ASP A 7 9.90 5.97 -12.12
C ASP A 7 8.77 5.24 -11.39
N GLU A 8 9.06 4.35 -10.43
CA GLU A 8 7.97 3.64 -9.73
C GLU A 8 7.17 4.56 -8.80
N MET A 9 7.78 5.63 -8.26
CA MET A 9 7.03 6.58 -7.43
C MET A 9 6.18 7.53 -8.26
N SER A 10 6.57 7.85 -9.50
CA SER A 10 5.77 8.72 -10.37
C SER A 10 4.43 8.06 -10.73
N LEU A 11 4.39 6.72 -10.81
CA LEU A 11 3.18 5.92 -11.06
C LEU A 11 2.08 6.14 -10.02
N TYR A 12 2.45 6.49 -8.78
CA TYR A 12 1.51 6.65 -7.67
C TYR A 12 1.16 8.11 -7.37
N SER A 13 1.72 9.06 -8.12
CA SER A 13 1.54 10.51 -7.89
C SER A 13 0.06 10.94 -7.86
N LYS A 14 -0.79 10.33 -8.71
CA LYS A 14 -2.24 10.58 -8.73
C LYS A 14 -2.98 10.20 -7.45
N TYR A 15 -2.36 9.41 -6.57
CA TYR A 15 -2.93 8.99 -5.29
C TYR A 15 -2.31 9.71 -4.09
N GLU A 16 -1.40 10.66 -4.33
CA GLU A 16 -0.81 11.49 -3.28
C GLU A 16 -1.74 12.61 -2.89
N LYS A 17 -2.77 12.24 -2.15
CA LYS A 17 -3.81 13.14 -1.65
C LYS A 17 -3.72 13.25 -0.14
N GLU A 18 -4.28 14.33 0.40
CA GLU A 18 -4.45 14.44 1.85
C GLU A 18 -5.56 13.54 2.35
N GLU A 19 -6.65 13.45 1.60
CA GLU A 19 -7.85 12.68 1.92
C GLU A 19 -8.30 11.83 0.72
N ALA A 20 -9.11 10.81 1.01
CA ALA A 20 -9.70 9.94 0.00
C ALA A 20 -10.86 10.63 -0.71
N GLU A 21 -10.93 10.48 -2.04
CA GLU A 21 -12.07 10.97 -2.82
C GLU A 21 -13.19 9.93 -2.82
N LEU A 22 -14.26 10.24 -2.09
CA LEU A 22 -15.42 9.35 -1.96
C LEU A 22 -16.47 9.74 -3.00
N LYS A 23 -16.78 8.80 -3.89
CA LYS A 23 -17.82 8.98 -4.91
C LYS A 23 -19.25 8.87 -4.34
N GLY A 24 -20.24 9.45 -5.02
CA GLY A 24 -21.64 9.35 -4.62
C GLY A 24 -22.26 7.96 -4.86
N PRO A 25 -23.55 7.79 -4.50
CA PRO A 25 -24.33 6.63 -4.92
C PRO A 25 -24.41 6.50 -6.45
N ILE A 26 -24.61 5.27 -6.93
CA ILE A 26 -24.72 4.98 -8.36
C ILE A 26 -26.20 5.08 -8.77
N GLU A 27 -26.48 5.84 -9.82
CA GLU A 27 -27.84 6.10 -10.29
C GLU A 27 -28.23 5.24 -11.50
N ASN A 28 -27.26 4.78 -12.27
CA ASN A 28 -27.50 4.05 -13.52
C ASN A 28 -26.38 3.05 -13.84
N PHE A 29 -26.64 2.18 -14.82
CA PHE A 29 -25.72 1.11 -15.19
C PHE A 29 -24.40 1.62 -15.81
N ALA A 30 -24.41 2.73 -16.55
CA ALA A 30 -23.18 3.30 -17.10
C ALA A 30 -22.23 3.75 -15.98
N GLN A 31 -22.75 4.45 -14.97
CA GLN A 31 -21.98 4.84 -13.80
C GLN A 31 -21.51 3.63 -12.97
N TYR A 32 -22.30 2.55 -12.91
CA TYR A 32 -21.87 1.29 -12.31
C TYR A 32 -20.62 0.73 -13.01
N GLU A 33 -20.62 0.65 -14.34
CA GLU A 33 -19.48 0.16 -15.12
C GLU A 33 -18.24 1.03 -14.90
N GLU A 34 -18.40 2.36 -14.86
CA GLU A 34 -17.30 3.29 -14.54
C GLU A 34 -16.69 3.02 -13.16
N TYR A 35 -17.52 2.82 -12.13
CA TYR A 35 -17.05 2.56 -10.77
C TYR A 35 -16.33 1.21 -10.68
N VAL A 36 -16.83 0.19 -11.37
CA VAL A 36 -16.19 -1.13 -11.44
C VAL A 36 -14.83 -1.04 -12.12
N GLN A 37 -14.73 -0.30 -13.23
CA GLN A 37 -13.48 -0.11 -13.95
C GLN A 37 -12.45 0.65 -13.10
N GLU A 38 -12.86 1.75 -12.47
CA GLU A 38 -11.99 2.51 -11.57
C GLU A 38 -11.53 1.67 -10.37
N TYR A 39 -12.42 0.85 -9.79
CA TYR A 39 -12.06 -0.06 -8.71
C TYR A 39 -10.94 -1.01 -9.14
N ARG A 40 -11.04 -1.61 -10.33
CA ARG A 40 -10.02 -2.55 -10.85
C ARG A 40 -8.67 -1.86 -11.02
N GLU A 41 -8.65 -0.70 -11.66
CA GLU A 41 -7.41 0.07 -11.90
C GLU A 41 -6.73 0.50 -10.60
N LYS A 42 -7.51 0.98 -9.63
CA LYS A 42 -6.99 1.33 -8.29
C LYS A 42 -6.51 0.10 -7.53
N TYR A 43 -7.19 -1.04 -7.66
CA TYR A 43 -6.87 -2.26 -6.93
C TYR A 43 -5.51 -2.85 -7.30
N ASP A 44 -5.11 -2.77 -8.57
CA ASP A 44 -3.79 -3.22 -9.02
C ASP A 44 -2.67 -2.38 -8.36
N SER A 45 -2.84 -1.06 -8.34
CA SER A 45 -1.91 -0.14 -7.68
C SER A 45 -1.85 -0.40 -6.17
N TYR A 46 -3.00 -0.60 -5.53
CA TYR A 46 -3.11 -0.95 -4.11
C TYR A 46 -2.37 -2.24 -3.78
N CYS A 47 -2.54 -3.29 -4.60
CA CYS A 47 -1.86 -4.57 -4.41
C CYS A 47 -0.34 -4.44 -4.58
N SER A 48 0.12 -3.68 -5.57
CA SER A 48 1.54 -3.41 -5.79
C SER A 48 2.18 -2.73 -4.57
N ILE A 49 1.56 -1.65 -4.09
CA ILE A 49 2.05 -0.92 -2.90
C ILE A 49 2.05 -1.82 -1.67
N ASN A 50 1.01 -2.63 -1.47
CA ASN A 50 0.95 -3.57 -0.35
C ASN A 50 2.13 -4.55 -0.37
N LYS A 51 2.43 -5.12 -1.53
CA LYS A 51 3.57 -6.04 -1.69
C LYS A 51 4.89 -5.37 -1.33
N THR A 52 5.09 -4.11 -1.76
CA THR A 52 6.30 -3.34 -1.39
C THR A 52 6.38 -3.09 0.12
N LEU A 53 5.27 -2.69 0.75
CA LEU A 53 5.22 -2.44 2.20
C LEU A 53 5.48 -3.72 3.01
N GLU A 54 4.88 -4.85 2.61
CA GLU A 54 5.14 -6.15 3.24
C GLU A 54 6.58 -6.63 3.02
N SER A 55 7.19 -6.33 1.88
CA SER A 55 8.62 -6.61 1.66
C SER A 55 9.50 -5.89 2.67
N TYR A 56 9.28 -4.59 2.91
CA TYR A 56 10.01 -3.86 3.95
C TYR A 56 9.80 -4.50 5.32
N ARG A 57 8.55 -4.81 5.68
CA ARG A 57 8.23 -5.46 6.95
C ARG A 57 8.99 -6.77 7.13
N ASN A 58 9.00 -7.63 6.11
CA ASN A 58 9.68 -8.92 6.15
C ASN A 58 11.20 -8.79 6.29
N GLU A 59 11.80 -7.80 5.63
CA GLU A 59 13.22 -7.48 5.76
C GLU A 59 13.57 -7.04 7.18
N PHE A 60 12.83 -6.07 7.75
CA PHE A 60 13.04 -5.62 9.12
C PHE A 60 12.80 -6.73 10.16
N MET A 61 11.82 -7.60 9.94
CA MET A 61 11.59 -8.76 10.80
C MET A 61 12.74 -9.77 10.74
N THR A 62 13.32 -10.00 9.56
CA THR A 62 14.49 -10.88 9.38
C THR A 62 15.70 -10.30 10.09
N LEU A 63 16.05 -9.04 9.81
CA LEU A 63 17.16 -8.34 10.46
C LEU A 63 17.01 -8.31 11.99
N GLY A 64 15.79 -8.08 12.49
CA GLY A 64 15.52 -8.10 13.93
C GLY A 64 15.78 -9.48 14.56
N LYS A 65 15.39 -10.57 13.89
CA LYS A 65 15.67 -11.93 14.37
C LYS A 65 17.16 -12.25 14.39
N GLU A 66 17.89 -11.88 13.34
CA GLU A 66 19.34 -12.09 13.25
C GLU A 66 20.10 -11.30 14.33
N LEU A 67 19.65 -10.07 14.60
CA LEU A 67 20.20 -9.23 15.65
C LEU A 67 20.02 -9.86 17.03
N GLU A 68 18.84 -10.39 17.36
CA GLU A 68 18.60 -11.08 18.63
C GLU A 68 19.45 -12.37 18.75
N VAL A 69 19.65 -13.11 17.66
CA VAL A 69 20.49 -14.31 17.65
C VAL A 69 21.96 -13.98 17.96
N SER A 70 22.49 -12.89 17.41
CA SER A 70 23.89 -12.48 17.59
C SER A 70 24.19 -11.87 18.96
N ARG A 71 23.13 -11.42 19.66
CA ARG A 71 23.23 -10.79 20.98
C ARG A 71 23.92 -11.73 21.97
N GLY A 72 25.09 -11.32 22.45
CA GLY A 72 25.89 -12.05 23.45
C GLY A 72 26.78 -13.17 22.90
N ARG A 73 26.71 -13.49 21.59
CA ARG A 73 27.58 -14.48 20.94
C ARG A 73 28.72 -13.83 20.17
N ASP A 74 28.43 -12.77 19.42
CA ASP A 74 29.41 -12.07 18.60
C ASP A 74 29.10 -10.56 18.62
N LYS A 75 29.87 -9.82 19.43
CA LYS A 75 29.67 -8.37 19.60
C LYS A 75 29.92 -7.60 18.31
N GLN A 76 30.90 -8.01 17.50
CA GLN A 76 31.23 -7.30 16.26
C GLN A 76 30.09 -7.44 15.26
N ARG A 77 29.66 -8.68 15.01
CA ARG A 77 28.51 -8.94 14.11
C ARG A 77 27.23 -8.24 14.59
N PHE A 78 27.01 -8.19 15.90
CA PHE A 78 25.87 -7.47 16.48
C PHE A 78 25.89 -5.98 16.11
N TYR A 79 27.03 -5.29 16.30
CA TYR A 79 27.14 -3.87 15.97
C TYR A 79 27.08 -3.61 14.47
N ASP A 80 27.65 -4.49 13.64
CA ASP A 80 27.57 -4.38 12.18
C ASP A 80 26.11 -4.51 11.70
N MET A 81 25.35 -5.49 12.20
CA MET A 81 23.92 -5.64 11.90
C MET A 81 23.09 -4.47 12.43
N LEU A 82 23.41 -3.95 13.61
CA LEU A 82 22.73 -2.77 14.16
C LEU A 82 22.95 -1.54 13.26
N GLY A 83 24.15 -1.39 12.70
CA GLY A 83 24.47 -0.36 11.71
C GLY A 83 23.61 -0.52 10.45
N GLN A 84 23.57 -1.71 9.87
CA GLN A 84 22.76 -2.01 8.68
C GLN A 84 21.27 -1.75 8.90
N LEU A 85 20.73 -2.10 10.08
CA LEU A 85 19.34 -1.85 10.43
C LEU A 85 19.01 -0.35 10.46
N LYS A 86 19.87 0.46 11.11
CA LYS A 86 19.72 1.92 11.17
C LYS A 86 19.81 2.55 9.80
N ASP A 87 20.78 2.13 9.00
CA ASP A 87 20.98 2.64 7.63
C ASP A 87 19.81 2.28 6.72
N SER A 88 19.28 1.06 6.82
CA SER A 88 18.12 0.62 6.06
C SER A 88 16.89 1.46 6.41
N TYR A 89 16.63 1.69 7.70
CA TYR A 89 15.54 2.56 8.16
C TYR A 89 15.69 4.00 7.65
N ARG A 90 16.92 4.55 7.68
CA ARG A 90 17.20 5.90 7.18
C ARG A 90 16.96 6.02 5.67
N LYS A 91 17.38 5.02 4.89
CA LYS A 91 17.25 5.00 3.43
C LYS A 91 15.80 4.80 2.97
N CYS A 92 15.08 3.85 3.56
CA CYS A 92 13.72 3.53 3.12
C CYS A 92 12.64 4.41 3.77
N GLY A 93 12.93 5.07 4.90
CA GLY A 93 11.97 5.79 5.73
C GLY A 93 11.08 6.79 4.99
N PRO A 94 11.64 7.76 4.23
CA PRO A 94 10.83 8.73 3.48
C PRO A 94 9.90 8.07 2.46
N ARG A 95 10.43 7.11 1.69
CA ARG A 95 9.66 6.36 0.68
C ARG A 95 8.56 5.53 1.32
N HIS A 96 8.88 4.79 2.38
CA HIS A 96 7.92 3.98 3.13
C HIS A 96 6.78 4.84 3.69
N LYS A 97 7.09 5.99 4.29
CA LYS A 97 6.06 6.94 4.80
C LYS A 97 5.13 7.41 3.69
N ARG A 98 5.69 7.79 2.53
CA ARG A 98 4.93 8.24 1.36
C ARG A 98 4.02 7.13 0.83
N LEU A 99 4.56 5.93 0.59
CA LEU A 99 3.80 4.75 0.15
C LEU A 99 2.69 4.39 1.13
N LYS A 100 2.95 4.45 2.44
CA LYS A 100 1.94 4.17 3.46
C LYS A 100 0.78 5.17 3.42
N LYS A 101 1.06 6.47 3.21
CA LYS A 101 0.01 7.49 3.07
C LYS A 101 -0.88 7.19 1.85
N ILE A 102 -0.25 6.92 0.71
CA ILE A 102 -0.96 6.56 -0.53
C ILE A 102 -1.80 5.29 -0.35
N PHE A 103 -1.23 4.26 0.30
CA PHE A 103 -1.91 3.01 0.58
C PHE A 103 -3.21 3.22 1.38
N ILE A 104 -3.17 4.09 2.39
CA ILE A 104 -4.34 4.42 3.22
C ILE A 104 -5.42 5.11 2.39
N VAL A 105 -5.05 6.10 1.56
CA VAL A 105 -5.97 6.78 0.65
C VAL A 105 -6.64 5.78 -0.29
N LEU A 106 -5.84 4.95 -0.98
CA LEU A 106 -6.35 3.90 -1.87
C LEU A 106 -7.26 2.92 -1.15
N HIS A 107 -6.92 2.53 0.08
CA HIS A 107 -7.73 1.60 0.87
C HIS A 107 -9.14 2.14 1.11
N GLU A 108 -9.25 3.40 1.55
CA GLU A 108 -10.54 4.03 1.82
C GLU A 108 -11.35 4.26 0.53
N GLU A 109 -10.71 4.75 -0.54
CA GLU A 109 -11.38 4.91 -1.85
C GLU A 109 -11.91 3.56 -2.38
N LEU A 110 -11.11 2.50 -2.34
CA LEU A 110 -11.52 1.16 -2.80
C LEU A 110 -12.63 0.57 -1.93
N LYS A 111 -12.51 0.70 -0.61
CA LYS A 111 -13.54 0.24 0.33
C LYS A 111 -14.88 0.92 0.04
N HIS A 112 -14.86 2.22 -0.19
CA HIS A 112 -16.04 3.01 -0.53
C HIS A 112 -16.63 2.65 -1.90
N LEU A 113 -15.80 2.61 -2.95
CA LEU A 113 -16.23 2.18 -4.29
C LEU A 113 -16.88 0.80 -4.26
N LYS A 114 -16.28 -0.15 -3.55
CA LYS A 114 -16.85 -1.50 -3.38
C LYS A 114 -18.22 -1.48 -2.71
N GLN A 115 -18.44 -0.57 -1.76
CA GLN A 115 -19.73 -0.41 -1.11
C GLN A 115 -20.77 0.13 -2.09
N MET A 116 -20.47 1.20 -2.84
CA MET A 116 -21.39 1.77 -3.83
C MET A 116 -21.78 0.77 -4.93
N ILE A 117 -20.80 0.01 -5.44
CA ILE A 117 -21.02 -1.06 -6.43
C ILE A 117 -21.97 -2.13 -5.88
N LYS A 118 -21.76 -2.55 -4.62
CA LYS A 118 -22.62 -3.56 -3.97
C LYS A 118 -24.04 -3.04 -3.75
N ASP A 119 -24.18 -1.82 -3.25
CA ASP A 119 -25.48 -1.22 -2.95
C ASP A 119 -26.33 -1.11 -4.21
N PHE A 120 -25.73 -0.67 -5.32
CA PHE A 120 -26.40 -0.64 -6.62
C PHE A 120 -26.76 -2.03 -7.15
N ALA A 121 -25.86 -3.01 -7.05
CA ALA A 121 -26.15 -4.37 -7.50
C ALA A 121 -27.34 -4.98 -6.72
N VAL A 122 -27.44 -4.69 -5.43
CA VAL A 122 -28.56 -5.14 -4.59
C VAL A 122 -29.86 -4.42 -4.95
N SER A 123 -29.86 -3.10 -5.15
CA SER A 123 -31.07 -2.36 -5.53
C SER A 123 -31.56 -2.78 -6.92
N TYR A 124 -30.66 -2.86 -7.90
CA TYR A 124 -30.99 -3.24 -9.27
C TYR A 124 -31.57 -4.66 -9.37
N ALA A 125 -31.12 -5.59 -8.52
CA ALA A 125 -31.66 -6.95 -8.46
C ALA A 125 -33.06 -7.03 -7.81
N ARG A 126 -33.46 -6.03 -7.02
CA ARG A 126 -34.80 -5.94 -6.41
C ARG A 126 -35.82 -5.31 -7.34
N ASP A 127 -35.38 -4.42 -8.22
CA ASP A 127 -36.21 -3.73 -9.20
C ASP A 127 -36.46 -4.56 -10.48
N ARG A 128 -35.94 -5.79 -10.52
CA ARG A 128 -36.04 -6.74 -11.64
C ARG A 128 -36.87 -7.96 -11.27
#